data_AF-Q5U4W7-F1
#
_entry.id   AF-Q5U4W7-F1
#
_cell.length_a   1.000
_cell.length_b   1.000
_cell.length_c   1.000
_cell.angle_alpha   90.00
_cell.angle_beta   90.00
_cell.angle_gamma   90.00
#
_symmetry.space_group_name_H-M   'P 1'
#
loop_
_entity.id
_entity.type
_entity.pdbx_description
1 polymer ?
#
loop_
_entity_poly.entity_id
_entity_poly.type
_entity_poly.pdbx_seq_one_letter_code
_entity_poly.pdbx_strand_id
1 'polypeptide(L)'
;MAGQQFQYDDSGNTFFYFLTSFVGLIVIPATYYLWPQDKNSEQARLKNIRHVYRSCSWYQLKLVKPQKNIVPTIKKIILLLGWVLFLFLAYKVSKTDREYQEYNPYEVLGLDAGATVSEIKKQYRHLSLKFHPDKGGDEVMFMRIAKAYAALTDDESRKNWEEHGNPDGPQATTFGIALPAWIVDQKNSMLVLLVYGLAFMVILPVVVGSWWYKSIRYSGDQILIRTTQIYTYFVYKTRNMDMKRLIMVLAGASEFDPQYNKDATSRPADNILIPQLIREIGSINLKKNEPPLTCPYSLKTRVLLLAHLSRMQIPETLKEDQQFMLKKCSALLQEMVNVICQLIIMARSREERELRPPSLSSLENCMKLSQMTVQGLQQFKSPLLQLPFIEEDHLRRVSSHKKFKIKSIRDLVSMKESDRRTLFNFLEDNSYEELLAVLGSFPHINMEIKTHVLDDEDSNKITVGSLVTVLVVLKRQTMAEVFEKEQSTCSAEDQPVDENQVEGCKTKKGWQQKNKTAKKSSKSKKKKPPKKKK
;
A
#
# COMPACT_ATOMS: atom_id res chain seq x y z
N MET A 1 -25.32 41.25 -23.80
CA MET A 1 -26.11 40.14 -23.22
C MET A 1 -26.48 40.56 -21.81
N ALA A 2 -27.76 40.84 -21.55
CA ALA A 2 -28.22 41.03 -20.17
C ALA A 2 -27.87 39.76 -19.40
N GLY A 3 -27.09 39.88 -18.32
CA GLY A 3 -26.67 38.72 -17.53
C GLY A 3 -27.92 37.99 -17.05
N GLN A 4 -28.03 36.70 -17.34
CA GLN A 4 -29.09 35.86 -16.79
C GLN A 4 -28.99 35.98 -15.27
N GLN A 5 -30.00 36.57 -14.65
CA GLN A 5 -30.04 36.78 -13.21
C GLN A 5 -30.43 35.45 -12.58
N PHE A 6 -29.45 34.75 -12.01
CA PHE A 6 -29.69 33.51 -11.30
C PHE A 6 -30.45 33.78 -10.00
N GLN A 7 -31.51 33.01 -9.76
CA GLN A 7 -32.25 33.06 -8.50
C GLN A 7 -31.64 32.06 -7.52
N TYR A 8 -31.26 32.54 -6.33
CA TYR A 8 -30.72 31.68 -5.27
C TYR A 8 -31.86 31.06 -4.44
N ASP A 9 -31.55 30.00 -3.71
CA ASP A 9 -32.54 29.31 -2.89
C ASP A 9 -32.76 30.06 -1.57
N ASP A 10 -33.82 30.87 -1.53
CA ASP A 10 -34.28 31.58 -0.32
C ASP A 10 -34.93 30.62 0.70
N SER A 11 -35.53 29.53 0.21
CA SER A 11 -36.21 28.54 1.05
C SER A 11 -35.25 27.55 1.71
N GLY A 12 -34.05 27.38 1.14
CA GLY A 12 -33.04 26.40 1.54
C GLY A 12 -33.37 24.95 1.18
N ASN A 13 -34.56 24.67 0.65
CA ASN A 13 -35.05 23.33 0.36
C ASN A 13 -34.26 22.65 -0.77
N THR A 14 -34.01 23.38 -1.86
CA THR A 14 -33.26 22.89 -3.03
C THR A 14 -31.79 22.62 -2.68
N PHE A 15 -31.21 23.47 -1.81
CA PHE A 15 -29.85 23.27 -1.30
C PHE A 15 -29.71 21.95 -0.54
N PHE A 16 -30.67 21.59 0.31
CA PHE A 16 -30.60 20.33 1.05
C PHE A 16 -30.67 19.10 0.14
N TYR A 17 -31.44 19.12 -0.95
CA TYR A 17 -31.43 18.05 -1.95
C TYR A 17 -30.06 17.92 -2.63
N PHE A 18 -29.48 19.05 -3.05
CA PHE A 18 -28.14 19.08 -3.67
C PHE A 18 -27.07 18.56 -2.70
N LEU A 19 -27.04 19.07 -1.47
CA LEU A 19 -26.06 18.70 -0.46
C LEU A 19 -26.17 17.23 -0.06
N THR A 20 -27.40 16.71 0.11
CA THR A 20 -27.65 15.30 0.42
C THR A 20 -27.10 14.40 -0.71
N SER A 21 -27.35 14.76 -1.96
CA SER A 21 -26.87 14.02 -3.13
C SER A 21 -25.34 14.02 -3.21
N PHE A 22 -24.71 15.18 -2.99
CA PHE A 22 -23.25 15.31 -2.99
C PHE A 22 -22.58 14.51 -1.86
N VAL A 23 -23.12 14.61 -0.65
CA VAL A 23 -22.63 13.83 0.50
C VAL A 23 -22.83 12.33 0.24
N GLY A 24 -23.97 11.92 -0.31
CA GLY A 24 -24.22 10.52 -0.70
C GLY A 24 -23.21 10.00 -1.73
N LEU A 25 -22.90 10.81 -2.76
CA LEU A 25 -21.94 10.47 -3.81
C LEU A 25 -20.52 10.29 -3.27
N ILE A 26 -20.16 10.95 -2.17
CA ILE A 26 -18.86 10.77 -1.52
C ILE A 26 -18.90 9.59 -0.53
N VAL A 27 -19.87 9.59 0.38
CA VAL A 27 -19.93 8.64 1.51
C VAL A 27 -20.16 7.22 1.02
N ILE A 28 -21.05 6.99 0.05
CA ILE A 28 -21.40 5.64 -0.41
C ILE A 28 -20.17 4.95 -1.07
N PRO A 29 -19.50 5.52 -2.08
CA PRO A 29 -18.27 4.92 -2.62
C PRO A 29 -17.13 4.87 -1.59
N ALA A 30 -16.97 5.92 -0.76
CA ALA A 30 -15.97 5.91 0.30
C ALA A 30 -16.18 4.76 1.28
N THR A 31 -17.42 4.35 1.54
CA THR A 31 -17.68 3.15 2.35
C THR A 31 -17.22 1.88 1.71
N TYR A 32 -17.44 1.70 0.40
CA TYR A 32 -16.95 0.53 -0.30
C TYR A 32 -15.42 0.43 -0.25
N TYR A 33 -14.70 1.54 -0.50
CA TYR A 33 -13.24 1.54 -0.55
C TYR A 33 -12.55 1.57 0.83
N LEU A 34 -13.14 2.25 1.83
CA LEU A 34 -12.57 2.40 3.17
C LEU A 34 -13.13 1.38 4.17
N TRP A 35 -14.06 0.51 3.75
CA TRP A 35 -14.54 -0.58 4.60
C TRP A 35 -13.33 -1.41 5.05
N PRO A 36 -13.23 -1.75 6.34
CA PRO A 36 -12.09 -2.50 6.84
C PRO A 36 -12.01 -3.86 6.14
N GLN A 37 -11.11 -3.98 5.17
CA GLN A 37 -10.66 -5.26 4.63
C GLN A 37 -10.00 -6.07 5.76
N ASP A 38 -10.27 -7.38 5.78
CA ASP A 38 -9.86 -8.28 6.86
C ASP A 38 -8.38 -8.16 7.21
N LYS A 39 -8.08 -7.53 8.36
CA LYS A 39 -6.74 -7.55 8.99
C LYS A 39 -6.30 -8.95 9.43
N ASN A 40 -7.16 -9.96 9.25
CA ASN A 40 -6.92 -11.35 9.61
C ASN A 40 -6.05 -12.10 8.60
N SER A 41 -5.91 -11.60 7.36
CA SER A 41 -5.07 -12.25 6.33
C SER A 41 -3.60 -12.32 6.72
N GLU A 42 -3.02 -11.22 7.23
CA GLU A 42 -1.64 -11.21 7.74
C GLU A 42 -1.46 -12.12 8.96
N GLN A 43 -2.45 -12.17 9.86
CA GLN A 43 -2.39 -13.06 11.02
C GLN A 43 -2.47 -14.53 10.61
N ALA A 44 -3.31 -14.87 9.64
CA ALA A 44 -3.38 -16.21 9.05
C ALA A 44 -2.05 -16.58 8.37
N ARG A 45 -1.47 -15.64 7.60
CA ARG A 45 -0.15 -15.82 6.99
C ARG A 45 0.92 -16.10 8.06
N LEU A 46 0.99 -15.29 9.12
CA LEU A 46 1.94 -15.47 10.24
C LEU A 46 1.73 -16.80 11.00
N LYS A 47 0.50 -17.32 11.07
CA LYS A 47 0.25 -18.66 11.63
C LYS A 47 0.86 -19.76 10.76
N ASN A 48 0.76 -19.64 9.44
CA ASN A 48 1.29 -20.64 8.50
C ASN A 48 2.82 -20.75 8.54
N ILE A 49 3.52 -19.63 8.70
CA ILE A 49 5.00 -19.58 8.74
C ILE A 49 5.57 -19.74 10.16
N ARG A 50 4.71 -19.94 11.16
CA ARG A 50 5.13 -20.09 12.57
C ARG A 50 6.18 -21.19 12.73
N HIS A 51 6.00 -22.32 12.08
CA HIS A 51 6.91 -23.47 12.22
C HIS A 51 8.32 -23.18 11.66
N VAL A 52 8.47 -22.21 10.77
CA VAL A 52 9.76 -21.88 10.13
C VAL A 52 10.48 -20.77 10.87
N TYR A 53 9.75 -19.75 11.36
CA TYR A 53 10.35 -18.53 11.86
C TYR A 53 10.01 -18.23 13.33
N ARG A 54 9.59 -19.23 14.11
CA ARG A 54 9.12 -19.03 15.50
C ARG A 54 10.13 -18.27 16.35
N SER A 55 11.40 -18.63 16.22
CA SER A 55 12.51 -18.11 17.01
C SER A 55 13.14 -16.86 16.39
N CYS A 56 12.68 -16.44 15.20
CA CYS A 56 13.21 -15.26 14.51
C CYS A 56 12.73 -13.96 15.16
N SER A 57 13.66 -13.03 15.42
CA SER A 57 13.36 -11.70 15.97
C SER A 57 12.32 -10.94 15.13
N TRP A 58 12.40 -11.00 13.80
CA TRP A 58 11.40 -10.39 12.91
C TRP A 58 9.99 -10.94 13.15
N TYR A 59 9.85 -12.26 13.32
CA TYR A 59 8.55 -12.90 13.54
C TYR A 59 7.96 -12.48 14.89
N GLN A 60 8.79 -12.45 15.94
CA GLN A 60 8.40 -12.01 17.27
C GLN A 60 8.01 -10.52 17.27
N LEU A 61 8.80 -9.64 16.65
CA LEU A 61 8.50 -8.22 16.51
C LEU A 61 7.21 -7.98 15.71
N LYS A 62 6.91 -8.83 14.72
CA LYS A 62 5.68 -8.71 13.91
C LYS A 62 4.44 -9.29 14.62
N LEU A 63 4.63 -10.20 15.58
CA LEU A 63 3.57 -10.66 16.48
C LEU A 63 3.21 -9.61 17.53
N VAL A 64 4.20 -8.83 17.98
CA VAL A 64 3.94 -7.64 18.80
C VAL A 64 3.08 -6.69 17.95
N LYS A 65 1.85 -6.45 18.40
CA LYS A 65 0.93 -5.59 17.66
C LYS A 65 1.60 -4.23 17.46
N PRO A 66 1.65 -3.69 16.23
CA PRO A 66 2.17 -2.36 16.02
C PRO A 66 1.41 -1.39 16.91
N GLN A 67 2.12 -0.36 17.40
CA GLN A 67 1.53 0.77 18.12
C GLN A 67 0.22 1.17 17.42
N LYS A 68 -0.85 1.38 18.18
CA LYS A 68 -2.19 1.59 17.63
C LYS A 68 -2.15 2.78 16.67
N ASN A 69 -2.05 2.52 15.36
CA ASN A 69 -2.15 3.56 14.36
C ASN A 69 -3.54 4.19 14.50
N ILE A 70 -3.57 5.49 14.81
CA ILE A 70 -4.84 6.22 15.01
C ILE A 70 -5.52 6.46 13.65
N VAL A 71 -4.77 6.47 12.55
CA VAL A 71 -5.25 6.66 11.17
C VAL A 71 -6.46 5.78 10.79
N PRO A 72 -6.44 4.44 10.94
CA PRO A 72 -7.62 3.62 10.65
C PRO A 72 -8.82 3.93 11.55
N THR A 73 -8.59 4.37 12.78
CA THR A 73 -9.67 4.80 13.68
C THR A 73 -10.26 6.13 13.21
N ILE A 74 -9.41 7.09 12.83
CA ILE A 74 -9.82 8.39 12.25
C ILE A 74 -10.64 8.17 10.98
N LYS A 75 -10.19 7.29 10.08
CA LYS A 75 -10.95 6.95 8.85
C LYS A 75 -12.36 6.44 9.18
N LYS A 76 -12.50 5.58 10.19
CA LYS A 76 -13.81 5.11 10.66
C LYS A 76 -14.66 6.21 11.27
N ILE A 77 -14.06 7.08 12.07
CA ILE A 77 -14.76 8.22 12.69
C ILE A 77 -15.27 9.18 11.61
N ILE A 78 -14.43 9.55 10.64
CA ILE A 78 -14.81 10.43 9.51
C ILE A 78 -15.96 9.81 8.71
N LEU A 79 -15.88 8.50 8.46
CA LEU A 79 -16.91 7.78 7.74
C LEU A 79 -18.23 7.73 8.51
N LEU A 80 -18.18 7.49 9.82
CA LEU A 80 -19.36 7.52 10.70
C LEU A 80 -19.99 8.92 10.73
N LEU A 81 -19.16 9.96 10.88
CA LEU A 81 -19.62 11.35 10.83
C LEU A 81 -20.27 11.68 9.48
N GLY A 82 -19.70 11.19 8.37
CA GLY A 82 -20.27 11.33 7.04
C GLY A 82 -21.65 10.68 6.92
N TRP A 83 -21.86 9.49 7.49
CA TRP A 83 -23.18 8.84 7.55
C TRP A 83 -24.16 9.57 8.46
N VAL A 84 -23.72 10.03 9.63
CA VAL A 84 -24.59 10.82 10.53
C VAL A 84 -25.05 12.09 9.83
N LEU A 85 -24.14 12.79 9.13
CA LEU A 85 -24.47 13.95 8.33
C LEU A 85 -25.43 13.60 7.18
N PHE A 86 -25.17 12.52 6.45
CA PHE A 86 -26.04 12.07 5.36
C PHE A 86 -27.46 11.75 5.84
N LEU A 87 -27.59 11.00 6.94
CA LEU A 87 -28.89 10.66 7.53
C LEU A 87 -29.61 11.89 8.10
N PHE A 88 -28.87 12.82 8.72
CA PHE A 88 -29.42 14.07 9.21
C PHE A 88 -29.97 14.94 8.06
N LEU A 89 -29.22 15.08 6.97
CA LEU A 89 -29.65 15.81 5.79
C LEU A 89 -30.85 15.12 5.12
N ALA A 90 -30.82 13.80 4.97
CA ALA A 90 -31.95 13.03 4.45
C ALA A 90 -33.21 13.19 5.32
N TYR A 91 -33.07 13.22 6.65
CA TYR A 91 -34.17 13.49 7.57
C TYR A 91 -34.73 14.92 7.40
N LYS A 92 -33.85 15.92 7.25
CA LYS A 92 -34.26 17.30 6.98
C LYS A 92 -35.02 17.40 5.66
N VAL A 93 -34.50 16.80 4.59
CA VAL A 93 -35.17 16.71 3.28
C VAL A 93 -36.51 16.01 3.37
N SER A 94 -36.64 14.94 4.15
CA SER A 94 -37.91 14.22 4.31
C SER A 94 -38.99 15.03 5.03
N LYS A 95 -38.62 16.05 5.79
CA LYS A 95 -39.55 16.96 6.47
C LYS A 95 -39.85 18.22 5.68
N THR A 96 -39.20 18.42 4.55
CA THR A 96 -39.46 19.54 3.66
C THR A 96 -40.71 19.24 2.84
N ASP A 97 -41.72 20.09 3.01
CA ASP A 97 -42.96 20.00 2.21
C ASP A 97 -42.66 20.30 0.74
N ARG A 98 -43.21 19.48 -0.16
CA ARG A 98 -43.15 19.71 -1.61
C ARG A 98 -44.19 20.77 -1.96
N GLU A 99 -43.82 22.05 -1.95
CA GLU A 99 -44.66 23.10 -2.56
C GLU A 99 -44.59 23.02 -4.09
N TYR A 100 -45.14 21.95 -4.67
CA TYR A 100 -45.50 21.92 -6.09
C TYR A 100 -47.02 21.82 -6.16
N GLN A 101 -47.68 22.97 -6.16
CA GLN A 101 -49.09 23.05 -6.53
C GLN A 101 -49.13 23.28 -8.04
N GLU A 102 -49.54 22.26 -8.78
CA GLU A 102 -49.93 22.40 -10.18
C GLU A 102 -51.07 23.43 -10.25
N TYR A 103 -50.95 24.42 -11.14
CA TYR A 103 -51.92 25.51 -11.19
C TYR A 103 -53.25 25.00 -11.76
N ASN A 104 -54.22 24.77 -10.86
CA ASN A 104 -55.56 24.33 -11.23
C ASN A 104 -56.58 25.49 -11.09
N PRO A 105 -57.07 26.06 -12.21
CA PRO A 105 -58.04 27.15 -12.19
C PRO A 105 -59.36 26.82 -11.48
N TYR A 106 -59.79 25.55 -11.51
CA TYR A 106 -61.01 25.11 -10.83
C TYR A 106 -60.84 25.10 -9.31
N GLU A 107 -59.69 24.64 -8.81
CA GLU A 107 -59.36 24.67 -7.38
C GLU A 107 -59.22 26.10 -6.85
N VAL A 108 -58.62 27.01 -7.64
CA VAL A 108 -58.50 28.43 -7.27
C VAL A 108 -59.87 29.10 -7.12
N LEU A 109 -60.86 28.70 -7.92
CA LEU A 109 -62.25 29.18 -7.80
C LEU A 109 -63.12 28.34 -6.85
N GLY A 110 -62.59 27.25 -6.30
CA GLY A 110 -63.33 26.31 -5.43
C GLY A 110 -64.46 25.57 -6.15
N LEU A 111 -64.28 25.26 -7.43
CA LEU A 111 -65.24 24.59 -8.30
C LEU A 111 -64.76 23.18 -8.69
N ASP A 112 -65.69 22.31 -9.07
CA ASP A 112 -65.37 20.97 -9.57
C ASP A 112 -64.96 21.00 -11.05
N ALA A 113 -64.15 20.04 -11.48
CA ALA A 113 -63.64 19.90 -12.85
C ALA A 113 -64.80 19.53 -13.79
N GLY A 114 -65.50 20.53 -14.32
CA GLY A 114 -66.74 20.38 -15.10
C GLY A 114 -67.82 21.41 -14.79
N ALA A 115 -67.56 22.36 -13.88
CA ALA A 115 -68.47 23.45 -13.56
C ALA A 115 -68.88 24.25 -14.82
N THR A 116 -70.16 24.61 -14.90
CA THR A 116 -70.69 25.33 -16.07
C THR A 116 -70.19 26.78 -16.10
N VAL A 117 -70.15 27.40 -17.29
CA VAL A 117 -69.69 28.80 -17.44
C VAL A 117 -70.50 29.78 -16.58
N SER A 118 -71.77 29.48 -16.28
CA SER A 118 -72.59 30.29 -15.37
C SER A 118 -72.17 30.14 -13.90
N GLU A 119 -71.75 28.95 -13.48
CA GLU A 119 -71.21 28.68 -12.13
C GLU A 119 -69.84 29.34 -11.93
N ILE A 120 -68.96 29.26 -12.94
CA ILE A 120 -67.66 29.94 -12.98
C ILE A 120 -67.83 31.45 -12.83
N LYS A 121 -68.74 32.06 -13.61
CA LYS A 121 -69.05 33.50 -13.51
C LYS A 121 -69.64 33.89 -12.16
N LYS A 122 -70.47 33.04 -11.56
CA LYS A 122 -71.08 33.29 -10.26
C LYS A 122 -70.05 33.26 -9.14
N GLN A 123 -69.16 32.25 -9.13
CA GLN A 123 -68.11 32.18 -8.12
C GLN A 123 -67.04 33.24 -8.29
N TYR A 124 -66.64 33.55 -9.53
CA TYR A 124 -65.73 34.66 -9.79
C TYR A 124 -66.28 35.97 -9.22
N ARG A 125 -67.54 36.33 -9.49
CA ARG A 125 -68.15 37.54 -8.92
C ARG A 125 -68.13 37.55 -7.39
N HIS A 126 -68.40 36.42 -6.75
CA HIS A 126 -68.39 36.30 -5.30
C HIS A 126 -66.98 36.44 -4.72
N LEU A 127 -66.00 35.74 -5.28
CA LEU A 127 -64.59 35.77 -4.83
C LEU A 127 -63.93 37.11 -5.15
N SER A 128 -64.16 37.70 -6.32
CA SER A 128 -63.63 39.02 -6.69
C SER A 128 -64.18 40.13 -5.80
N LEU A 129 -65.45 40.07 -5.37
CA LEU A 129 -66.00 41.04 -4.41
C LEU A 129 -65.38 40.89 -3.02
N LYS A 130 -65.04 39.66 -2.63
CA LYS A 130 -64.44 39.33 -1.33
C LYS A 130 -62.96 39.72 -1.25
N PHE A 131 -62.22 39.54 -2.35
CA PHE A 131 -60.77 39.77 -2.42
C PHE A 131 -60.40 41.06 -3.16
N HIS A 132 -61.36 41.95 -3.46
CA HIS A 132 -61.07 43.21 -4.16
C HIS A 132 -60.07 44.09 -3.36
N PRO A 133 -59.00 44.61 -3.98
CA PRO A 133 -57.99 45.42 -3.28
C PRO A 133 -58.59 46.68 -2.63
N ASP A 134 -59.52 47.36 -3.31
CA ASP A 134 -60.22 48.54 -2.76
C ASP A 134 -61.08 48.25 -1.52
N LYS A 135 -61.40 46.97 -1.25
CA LYS A 135 -62.17 46.54 -0.07
C LYS A 135 -61.30 45.92 1.02
N GLY A 136 -59.97 46.08 0.91
CA GLY A 136 -59.01 45.52 1.86
C GLY A 136 -58.68 44.04 1.64
N GLY A 137 -58.95 43.52 0.44
CA GLY A 137 -58.59 42.16 0.04
C GLY A 137 -57.13 42.02 -0.41
N ASP A 138 -56.63 40.78 -0.44
CA ASP A 138 -55.28 40.45 -0.89
C ASP A 138 -55.16 40.52 -2.42
N GLU A 139 -54.37 41.48 -2.91
CA GLU A 139 -54.13 41.74 -4.33
C GLU A 139 -53.55 40.52 -5.07
N VAL A 140 -52.70 39.72 -4.39
CA VAL A 140 -52.11 38.52 -4.99
C VAL A 140 -53.18 37.45 -5.23
N MET A 141 -54.08 37.27 -4.27
CA MET A 141 -55.19 36.33 -4.39
C MET A 141 -56.22 36.81 -5.42
N PHE A 142 -56.49 38.11 -5.48
CA PHE A 142 -57.36 38.71 -6.51
C PHE A 142 -56.82 38.44 -7.92
N MET A 143 -55.52 38.65 -8.13
CA MET A 143 -54.87 38.36 -9.41
C MET A 143 -54.91 36.87 -9.77
N ARG A 144 -54.72 35.97 -8.79
CA ARG A 144 -54.88 34.52 -9.01
C ARG A 144 -56.30 34.15 -9.40
N ILE A 145 -57.31 34.72 -8.74
CA ILE A 145 -58.73 34.50 -9.05
C ILE A 145 -59.08 35.03 -10.45
N ALA A 146 -58.54 36.20 -10.83
CA ALA A 146 -58.72 36.77 -12.16
C ALA A 146 -58.09 35.90 -13.25
N LYS A 147 -56.87 35.40 -13.02
CA LYS A 147 -56.19 34.46 -13.92
C LYS A 147 -56.92 33.13 -14.03
N ALA A 148 -57.46 32.60 -12.94
CA ALA A 148 -58.23 31.36 -12.94
C ALA A 148 -59.54 31.51 -13.73
N TYR A 149 -60.22 32.65 -13.58
CA TYR A 149 -61.39 32.97 -14.38
C TYR A 149 -61.05 33.12 -15.87
N ALA A 150 -59.94 33.81 -16.21
CA ALA A 150 -59.47 33.94 -17.60
C ALA A 150 -59.15 32.57 -18.20
N ALA A 151 -58.40 31.72 -17.49
CA ALA A 151 -58.08 30.35 -17.90
C ALA A 151 -59.32 29.50 -18.24
N LEU A 152 -60.45 29.75 -17.57
CA LEU A 152 -61.68 28.98 -17.74
C LEU A 152 -62.73 29.67 -18.62
N THR A 153 -62.53 30.89 -19.07
CA THR A 153 -63.53 31.61 -19.88
C THR A 153 -63.02 32.16 -21.21
N ASP A 154 -61.72 32.38 -21.34
CA ASP A 154 -61.07 32.81 -22.57
C ASP A 154 -60.44 31.62 -23.29
N ASP A 155 -60.70 31.50 -24.60
CA ASP A 155 -60.28 30.34 -25.39
C ASP A 155 -58.75 30.32 -25.59
N GLU A 156 -58.10 31.49 -25.69
CA GLU A 156 -56.63 31.59 -25.79
C GLU A 156 -55.96 31.20 -24.46
N SER A 157 -56.43 31.78 -23.35
CA SER A 157 -55.94 31.46 -22.01
C SER A 157 -56.19 29.99 -21.62
N ARG A 158 -57.32 29.40 -22.04
CA ARG A 158 -57.62 27.98 -21.82
C ARG A 158 -56.66 27.09 -22.59
N LYS A 159 -56.43 27.38 -23.88
CA LYS A 159 -55.49 26.63 -24.70
C LYS A 159 -54.06 26.72 -24.16
N ASN A 160 -53.65 27.90 -23.70
CA ASN A 160 -52.35 28.09 -23.05
C ASN A 160 -52.22 27.26 -21.78
N TRP A 161 -53.25 27.21 -20.95
CA TRP A 161 -53.27 26.36 -19.76
C TRP A 161 -53.25 24.86 -20.10
N GLU A 162 -54.00 24.42 -21.11
CA GLU A 162 -54.02 23.02 -21.55
C GLU A 162 -52.69 22.56 -22.17
N GLU A 163 -52.01 23.43 -22.93
CA GLU A 163 -50.74 23.11 -23.60
C GLU A 163 -49.51 23.33 -22.68
N HIS A 164 -49.55 24.32 -21.79
CA HIS A 164 -48.37 24.76 -21.00
C HIS A 164 -48.57 24.71 -19.48
N GLY A 165 -49.74 24.29 -18.98
CA GLY A 165 -50.06 24.22 -17.55
C GLY A 165 -50.29 25.58 -16.87
N ASN A 166 -50.29 26.69 -17.63
CA ASN A 166 -50.51 28.04 -17.10
C ASN A 166 -51.30 28.92 -18.10
N PRO A 167 -52.34 29.67 -17.68
CA PRO A 167 -53.09 30.57 -18.56
C PRO A 167 -52.26 31.65 -19.27
N ASP A 168 -51.13 32.08 -18.69
CA ASP A 168 -50.30 33.14 -19.26
C ASP A 168 -49.40 32.66 -20.44
N GLY A 169 -49.42 31.36 -20.79
CA GLY A 169 -48.61 30.76 -21.86
C GLY A 169 -47.23 30.24 -21.39
N PRO A 170 -46.28 30.00 -22.31
CA PRO A 170 -44.97 29.44 -21.97
C PRO A 170 -44.19 30.41 -21.06
N GLN A 171 -43.98 30.00 -19.81
CA GLN A 171 -43.18 30.79 -18.87
C GLN A 171 -41.70 30.77 -19.27
N ALA A 172 -41.03 31.91 -19.11
CA ALA A 172 -39.59 31.98 -19.24
C ALA A 172 -38.92 31.04 -18.21
N THR A 173 -38.01 30.18 -18.67
CA THR A 173 -37.25 29.28 -17.80
C THR A 173 -36.36 30.10 -16.87
N THR A 174 -36.73 30.17 -15.59
CA THR A 174 -35.89 30.79 -14.57
C THR A 174 -34.82 29.79 -14.13
N PHE A 175 -33.55 30.14 -14.31
CA PHE A 175 -32.43 29.31 -13.87
C PHE A 175 -32.13 29.62 -12.39
N GLY A 176 -32.50 28.70 -11.51
CA GLY A 176 -32.16 28.76 -10.10
C GLY A 176 -30.84 28.06 -9.78
N ILE A 177 -30.04 28.63 -8.88
CA ILE A 177 -28.88 27.96 -8.28
C ILE A 177 -29.30 27.43 -6.91
N ALA A 178 -29.05 26.14 -6.66
CA ALA A 178 -29.36 25.47 -5.39
C ALA A 178 -28.50 25.95 -4.19
N LEU A 179 -27.76 27.05 -4.31
CA LEU A 179 -26.98 27.60 -3.21
C LEU A 179 -27.88 28.50 -2.35
N PRO A 180 -27.74 28.48 -1.02
CA PRO A 180 -28.53 29.34 -0.15
C PRO A 180 -28.23 30.82 -0.41
N ALA A 181 -29.28 31.64 -0.45
CA ALA A 181 -29.13 33.08 -0.68
C ALA A 181 -28.23 33.79 0.36
N TRP A 182 -28.25 33.34 1.62
CA TRP A 182 -27.45 33.94 2.70
C TRP A 182 -25.92 33.88 2.46
N ILE A 183 -25.42 32.98 1.61
CA ILE A 183 -23.99 32.90 1.26
C ILE A 183 -23.59 34.07 0.33
N VAL A 184 -24.52 34.49 -0.53
CA VAL A 184 -24.31 35.50 -1.58
C VAL A 184 -24.82 36.88 -1.16
N ASP A 185 -25.67 36.94 -0.12
CA ASP A 185 -26.13 38.19 0.49
C ASP A 185 -24.98 39.13 0.85
N GLN A 186 -25.19 40.44 0.61
CA GLN A 186 -24.19 41.50 0.83
C GLN A 186 -23.62 41.52 2.26
N LYS A 187 -24.38 41.02 3.25
CA LYS A 187 -23.94 40.97 4.65
C LYS A 187 -22.81 39.95 4.88
N ASN A 188 -22.87 38.80 4.21
CA ASN A 188 -21.94 37.69 4.42
C ASN A 188 -20.94 37.52 3.28
N SER A 189 -21.22 38.09 2.10
CA SER A 189 -20.38 37.97 0.91
C SER A 189 -18.94 38.41 1.16
N MET A 190 -18.71 39.45 1.97
CA MET A 190 -17.37 39.89 2.36
C MET A 190 -16.61 38.83 3.18
N LEU A 191 -17.29 38.15 4.12
CA LEU A 191 -16.69 37.08 4.92
C LEU A 191 -16.39 35.84 4.07
N VAL A 192 -17.32 35.45 3.20
CA VAL A 192 -17.15 34.32 2.29
C VAL A 192 -16.00 34.57 1.33
N LEU A 193 -15.91 35.78 0.75
CA LEU A 193 -14.83 36.18 -0.13
C LEU A 193 -13.48 36.22 0.61
N LEU A 194 -13.45 36.69 1.86
CA LEU A 194 -12.25 36.68 2.69
C LEU A 194 -11.78 35.26 2.97
N VAL A 195 -12.68 34.35 3.37
CA VAL A 195 -12.35 32.94 3.62
C VAL A 195 -11.85 32.26 2.35
N TYR A 196 -12.51 32.51 1.22
CA TYR A 196 -12.08 32.02 -0.09
C TYR A 196 -10.69 32.56 -0.47
N GLY A 197 -10.47 33.86 -0.29
CA GLY A 197 -9.19 34.51 -0.51
C GLY A 197 -8.09 33.91 0.37
N LEU A 198 -8.35 33.68 1.66
CA LEU A 198 -7.41 33.04 2.58
C LEU A 198 -7.11 31.59 2.16
N ALA A 199 -8.13 30.83 1.75
CA ALA A 199 -7.95 29.45 1.31
C ALA A 199 -7.04 29.35 0.08
N PHE A 200 -7.24 30.21 -0.93
CA PHE A 200 -6.48 30.15 -2.17
C PHE A 200 -5.14 30.89 -2.12
N MET A 201 -5.03 31.99 -1.37
CA MET A 201 -3.79 32.79 -1.30
C MET A 201 -2.84 32.33 -0.20
N VAL A 202 -3.35 31.70 0.87
CA VAL A 202 -2.52 31.26 2.00
C VAL A 202 -2.50 29.75 2.12
N ILE A 203 -3.65 29.10 2.31
CA ILE A 203 -3.69 27.66 2.63
C ILE A 203 -3.13 26.85 1.47
N LEU A 204 -3.61 27.09 0.25
CA LEU A 204 -3.20 26.32 -0.92
C LEU A 204 -1.70 26.47 -1.22
N PRO A 205 -1.10 27.68 -1.28
CA PRO A 205 0.34 27.83 -1.45
C PRO A 205 1.17 27.24 -0.31
N VAL A 206 0.72 27.35 0.96
CA VAL A 206 1.44 26.78 2.10
C VAL A 206 1.41 25.25 2.07
N VAL A 207 0.27 24.64 1.77
CA VAL A 207 0.12 23.18 1.69
C VAL A 207 0.92 22.62 0.50
N VAL A 208 0.75 23.21 -0.69
CA VAL A 208 1.47 22.80 -1.90
C VAL A 208 2.96 23.03 -1.73
N GLY A 209 3.37 24.18 -1.20
CA GLY A 209 4.77 24.50 -0.91
C GLY A 209 5.38 23.53 0.09
N SER A 210 4.71 23.28 1.22
CA SER A 210 5.20 22.32 2.24
C SER A 210 5.32 20.91 1.69
N TRP A 211 4.34 20.46 0.90
CA TRP A 211 4.40 19.16 0.22
C TRP A 211 5.55 19.11 -0.78
N TRP A 212 5.69 20.13 -1.64
CA TRP A 212 6.73 20.22 -2.66
C TRP A 212 8.13 20.21 -2.04
N TYR A 213 8.41 21.11 -1.09
CA TYR A 213 9.71 21.19 -0.40
C TYR A 213 10.05 19.93 0.39
N LYS A 214 9.05 19.16 0.84
CA LYS A 214 9.26 17.86 1.46
C LYS A 214 9.54 16.78 0.41
N SER A 215 8.83 16.79 -0.72
CA SER A 215 8.93 15.81 -1.79
C SER A 215 10.25 15.91 -2.57
N ILE A 216 10.70 17.13 -2.90
CA ILE A 216 11.94 17.34 -3.67
C ILE A 216 13.22 16.91 -2.95
N ARG A 217 13.15 16.58 -1.65
CA ARG A 217 14.30 16.09 -0.88
C ARG A 217 14.59 14.62 -1.13
N TYR A 218 13.65 13.89 -1.73
CA TYR A 218 13.73 12.45 -1.92
C TYR A 218 13.85 12.08 -3.40
N SER A 219 14.65 11.05 -3.67
CA SER A 219 14.70 10.35 -4.96
C SER A 219 13.41 9.56 -5.20
N GLY A 220 13.22 9.03 -6.42
CA GLY A 220 12.10 8.15 -6.76
C GLY A 220 11.96 6.95 -5.80
N ASP A 221 13.10 6.45 -5.31
CA ASP A 221 13.19 5.33 -4.35
C ASP A 221 12.98 5.74 -2.88
N GLN A 222 12.48 6.96 -2.60
CA GLN A 222 12.21 7.48 -1.26
C GLN A 222 13.46 7.58 -0.35
N ILE A 223 14.61 7.89 -0.96
CA ILE A 223 15.92 8.06 -0.29
C ILE A 223 16.34 9.53 -0.43
N LEU A 224 17.04 10.08 0.57
CA LEU A 224 17.42 11.50 0.50
C LEU A 224 18.37 11.73 -0.67
N ILE A 225 18.10 12.76 -1.48
CA ILE A 225 18.96 13.13 -2.63
C ILE A 225 20.40 13.40 -2.18
N ARG A 226 20.58 13.94 -0.97
CA ARG A 226 21.91 14.16 -0.38
C ARG A 226 22.69 12.86 -0.19
N THR A 227 22.02 11.75 0.14
CA THR A 227 22.64 10.44 0.23
C THR A 227 23.04 9.91 -1.13
N THR A 228 22.16 10.04 -2.13
CA THR A 228 22.49 9.72 -3.52
C THR A 228 23.73 10.52 -3.97
N GLN A 229 23.82 11.82 -3.66
CA GLN A 229 25.00 12.64 -3.95
C GLN A 229 26.27 12.13 -3.26
N ILE A 230 26.18 11.75 -1.98
CA ILE A 230 27.30 11.15 -1.23
C ILE A 230 27.77 9.86 -1.92
N TYR A 231 26.85 8.99 -2.30
CA TYR A 231 27.17 7.74 -2.99
C TYR A 231 27.80 8.00 -4.36
N THR A 232 27.21 8.89 -5.16
CA THR A 232 27.76 9.27 -6.46
C THR A 232 29.19 9.79 -6.32
N TYR A 233 29.44 10.68 -5.35
CA TYR A 233 30.78 11.20 -5.09
C TYR A 233 31.78 10.10 -4.71
N PHE A 234 31.45 9.22 -3.77
CA PHE A 234 32.39 8.18 -3.32
C PHE A 234 32.57 7.05 -4.33
N VAL A 235 31.54 6.66 -5.07
CA VAL A 235 31.66 5.67 -6.16
C VAL A 235 32.54 6.23 -7.27
N TYR A 236 32.38 7.50 -7.62
CA TYR A 236 33.23 8.18 -8.59
C TYR A 236 34.69 8.29 -8.12
N LYS A 237 34.90 8.70 -6.86
CA LYS A 237 36.24 8.85 -6.26
C LYS A 237 36.97 7.51 -6.10
N THR A 238 36.27 6.48 -5.63
CA THR A 238 36.81 5.14 -5.38
C THR A 238 36.16 4.12 -6.29
N ARG A 239 36.71 3.95 -7.50
CA ARG A 239 36.14 3.07 -8.55
C ARG A 239 36.05 1.60 -8.15
N ASN A 240 37.03 1.12 -7.38
CA ASN A 240 37.05 -0.24 -6.82
C ASN A 240 36.93 -0.16 -5.30
N MET A 241 35.70 -0.29 -4.79
CA MET A 241 35.42 -0.28 -3.37
C MET A 241 35.51 -1.69 -2.81
N ASP A 242 36.44 -1.87 -1.85
CA ASP A 242 36.48 -3.05 -1.01
C ASP A 242 35.32 -3.03 0.01
N MET A 243 35.06 -4.17 0.64
CA MET A 243 33.96 -4.31 1.60
C MET A 243 34.08 -3.32 2.77
N LYS A 244 35.30 -3.02 3.23
CA LYS A 244 35.54 -2.06 4.32
C LYS A 244 35.16 -0.64 3.90
N ARG A 245 35.55 -0.19 2.71
CA ARG A 245 35.18 1.12 2.18
C ARG A 245 33.69 1.22 1.94
N LEU A 246 33.08 0.16 1.40
CA LEU A 246 31.65 0.11 1.13
C LEU A 246 30.82 0.28 2.42
N ILE A 247 31.19 -0.41 3.49
CA ILE A 247 30.57 -0.26 4.83
C ILE A 247 30.73 1.18 5.34
N MET A 248 31.88 1.81 5.12
CA MET A 248 32.08 3.22 5.49
C MET A 248 31.14 4.16 4.71
N VAL A 249 31.06 3.99 3.39
CA VAL A 249 30.22 4.83 2.52
C VAL A 249 28.75 4.67 2.87
N LEU A 250 28.28 3.43 3.11
CA LEU A 250 26.92 3.16 3.58
C LEU A 250 26.63 3.86 4.91
N ALA A 251 27.56 3.83 5.86
CA ALA A 251 27.39 4.49 7.15
C ALA A 251 27.38 6.02 7.07
N GLY A 252 27.96 6.59 6.01
CA GLY A 252 27.96 8.04 5.75
C GLY A 252 26.64 8.60 5.23
N ALA A 253 25.63 7.76 4.99
CA ALA A 253 24.32 8.15 4.47
C ALA A 253 23.62 9.21 5.35
N SER A 254 23.00 10.22 4.73
CA SER A 254 22.35 11.33 5.44
C SER A 254 21.05 10.90 6.16
N GLU A 255 20.53 9.70 5.89
CA GLU A 255 19.41 9.08 6.60
C GLU A 255 19.74 8.82 8.07
N PHE A 256 21.03 8.66 8.38
CA PHE A 256 21.53 8.43 9.74
C PHE A 256 21.98 9.72 10.42
N ASP A 257 21.95 10.84 9.71
CA ASP A 257 22.32 12.14 10.25
C ASP A 257 21.09 12.81 10.90
N PRO A 258 21.11 13.08 12.23
CA PRO A 258 20.02 13.77 12.92
C PRO A 258 19.70 15.16 12.36
N GLN A 259 20.64 15.79 11.65
CA GLN A 259 20.43 17.10 11.01
C GLN A 259 19.43 17.01 9.85
N TYR A 260 19.46 15.93 9.08
CA TYR A 260 18.64 15.75 7.89
C TYR A 260 17.44 14.83 8.14
N ASN A 261 17.58 13.89 9.08
CA ASN A 261 16.53 12.96 9.44
C ASN A 261 16.27 12.99 10.96
N LYS A 262 15.10 13.50 11.35
CA LYS A 262 14.68 13.60 12.75
C LYS A 262 14.48 12.24 13.44
N ASP A 263 14.32 11.17 12.65
CA ASP A 263 14.20 9.82 13.21
C ASP A 263 15.55 9.28 13.70
N ALA A 264 16.67 9.84 13.23
CA ALA A 264 18.01 9.46 13.68
C ALA A 264 18.32 10.13 15.03
N THR A 265 18.72 9.33 16.03
CA THR A 265 19.04 9.82 17.37
C THR A 265 20.54 9.87 17.63
N SER A 266 20.97 10.94 18.29
CA SER A 266 22.32 11.11 18.83
C SER A 266 22.19 11.46 20.31
N ARG A 267 22.80 10.65 21.17
CA ARG A 267 22.69 10.76 22.63
C ARG A 267 24.08 11.03 23.21
N PRO A 268 24.23 11.84 24.28
CA PRO A 268 25.54 12.06 24.91
C PRO A 268 26.21 10.77 25.40
N ALA A 269 25.42 9.77 25.80
CA ALA A 269 25.91 8.45 26.20
C ALA A 269 26.64 7.70 25.08
N ASP A 270 26.35 8.01 23.81
CA ASP A 270 27.00 7.39 22.66
C ASP A 270 28.51 7.69 22.64
N ASN A 271 28.94 8.82 23.21
CA ASN A 271 30.35 9.19 23.32
C ASN A 271 31.16 8.24 24.23
N ILE A 272 30.48 7.46 25.08
CA ILE A 272 31.12 6.48 25.99
C ILE A 272 30.98 5.07 25.42
N LEU A 273 29.77 4.70 24.99
CA LEU A 273 29.45 3.35 24.52
C LEU A 273 30.12 3.02 23.17
N ILE A 274 30.16 3.96 22.24
CA ILE A 274 30.72 3.71 20.90
C ILE A 274 32.23 3.45 20.95
N PRO A 275 33.05 4.23 21.68
CA PRO A 275 34.46 3.89 21.86
C PRO A 275 34.73 2.54 22.53
N GLN A 276 33.88 2.09 23.46
CA GLN A 276 33.99 0.76 24.06
C GLN A 276 33.78 -0.33 23.00
N LEU A 277 32.71 -0.23 22.20
CA LEU A 277 32.44 -1.15 21.09
C LEU A 277 33.54 -1.13 20.03
N ILE A 278 34.14 0.04 19.75
CA ILE A 278 35.29 0.13 18.83
C ILE A 278 36.47 -0.71 19.33
N ARG A 279 36.75 -0.71 20.63
CA ARG A 279 37.83 -1.51 21.23
C ARG A 279 37.53 -3.00 21.12
N GLU A 280 36.29 -3.41 21.36
CA GLU A 280 35.86 -4.82 21.27
C GLU A 280 35.91 -5.35 19.82
N ILE A 281 35.53 -4.54 18.84
CA ILE A 281 35.55 -4.94 17.42
C ILE A 281 36.99 -4.98 16.86
N GLY A 282 37.88 -4.10 17.34
CA GLY A 282 39.30 -4.04 16.98
C GLY A 282 39.64 -3.68 15.52
N SER A 283 38.65 -3.72 14.60
CA SER A 283 38.85 -3.69 13.14
C SER A 283 38.54 -2.33 12.48
N ILE A 284 38.40 -1.25 13.26
CA ILE A 284 37.96 0.06 12.77
C ILE A 284 39.16 1.00 12.64
N ASN A 285 39.55 1.28 11.39
CA ASN A 285 40.56 2.29 11.13
C ASN A 285 39.95 3.70 11.25
N LEU A 286 40.37 4.45 12.27
CA LEU A 286 39.97 5.83 12.56
C LEU A 286 40.89 6.88 11.93
N LYS A 287 41.99 6.49 11.28
CA LYS A 287 43.06 7.42 10.85
C LYS A 287 42.75 8.25 9.60
N LYS A 288 41.67 7.95 8.87
CA LYS A 288 41.33 8.64 7.61
C LYS A 288 40.24 9.68 7.84
N ASN A 289 40.61 10.97 7.81
CA ASN A 289 39.70 12.10 7.91
C ASN A 289 39.09 12.46 6.54
N GLU A 290 38.00 11.79 6.19
CA GLU A 290 37.19 12.14 5.00
C GLU A 290 35.73 12.36 5.42
N PRO A 291 35.24 13.61 5.48
CA PRO A 291 33.82 13.86 5.76
C PRO A 291 32.96 13.35 4.58
N PRO A 292 31.71 12.90 4.85
CA PRO A 292 31.07 12.74 6.15
C PRO A 292 31.41 11.41 6.87
N LEU A 293 32.34 10.59 6.34
CA LEU A 293 32.61 9.24 6.85
C LEU A 293 33.16 9.23 8.28
N THR A 294 33.76 10.33 8.73
CA THR A 294 34.28 10.52 10.09
C THR A 294 33.33 11.24 11.05
N CYS A 295 32.16 11.70 10.59
CA CYS A 295 31.20 12.34 11.46
C CYS A 295 30.72 11.37 12.56
N PRO A 296 30.38 11.86 13.78
CA PRO A 296 29.98 11.00 14.89
C PRO A 296 28.83 10.04 14.57
N TYR A 297 27.82 10.50 13.82
CA TYR A 297 26.69 9.68 13.38
C TYR A 297 27.12 8.54 12.44
N SER A 298 28.06 8.83 11.53
CA SER A 298 28.60 7.85 10.57
C SER A 298 29.44 6.81 11.30
N LEU A 299 30.28 7.24 12.26
CA LEU A 299 31.06 6.33 13.09
C LEU A 299 30.17 5.44 13.95
N LYS A 300 29.15 6.01 14.62
CA LYS A 300 28.13 5.25 15.37
C LYS A 300 27.49 4.19 14.47
N THR A 301 27.01 4.59 13.30
CA THR A 301 26.35 3.68 12.34
C THR A 301 27.27 2.57 11.86
N ARG A 302 28.52 2.90 11.53
CA ARG A 302 29.54 1.93 11.12
C ARG A 302 29.81 0.90 12.21
N VAL A 303 29.95 1.34 13.46
CA VAL A 303 30.19 0.47 14.61
C VAL A 303 29.00 -0.46 14.84
N LEU A 304 27.78 0.08 14.81
CA LEU A 304 26.55 -0.72 14.99
C LEU A 304 26.36 -1.74 13.86
N LEU A 305 26.70 -1.38 12.62
CA LEU A 305 26.65 -2.31 11.49
C LEU A 305 27.71 -3.41 11.62
N LEU A 306 28.93 -3.08 12.02
CA LEU A 306 29.98 -4.08 12.25
C LEU A 306 29.66 -4.99 13.44
N ALA A 307 29.07 -4.46 14.50
CA ALA A 307 28.57 -5.24 15.63
C ALA A 307 27.47 -6.22 15.19
N HIS A 308 26.53 -5.77 14.34
CA HIS A 308 25.50 -6.62 13.74
C HIS A 308 26.09 -7.75 12.89
N LEU A 309 27.01 -7.42 11.98
CA LEU A 309 27.67 -8.41 11.12
C LEU A 309 28.47 -9.45 11.92
N SER A 310 28.97 -9.06 13.10
CA SER A 310 29.72 -9.92 14.02
C SER A 310 28.83 -10.62 15.06
N ARG A 311 27.51 -10.37 15.05
CA ARG A 311 26.53 -10.90 16.03
C ARG A 311 26.89 -10.60 17.49
N MET A 312 27.53 -9.45 17.73
CA MET A 312 27.91 -9.00 19.07
C MET A 312 26.68 -8.50 19.83
N GLN A 313 26.61 -8.80 21.12
CA GLN A 313 25.55 -8.29 21.99
C GLN A 313 25.79 -6.81 22.29
N ILE A 314 24.76 -5.98 22.14
CA ILE A 314 24.83 -4.54 22.37
C ILE A 314 23.79 -4.09 23.41
N PRO A 315 24.01 -2.98 24.13
CA PRO A 315 23.03 -2.42 25.07
C PRO A 315 21.68 -2.10 24.41
N GLU A 316 20.58 -2.26 25.14
CA GLU A 316 19.21 -2.06 24.62
C GLU A 316 18.99 -0.65 24.02
N THR A 317 19.63 0.39 24.57
CA THR A 317 19.57 1.75 24.02
C THR A 317 20.10 1.84 22.60
N LEU A 318 21.21 1.16 22.31
CA LEU A 318 21.84 1.10 20.98
C LEU A 318 21.16 0.09 20.06
N LYS A 319 20.43 -0.87 20.63
CA LYS A 319 19.69 -1.89 19.87
C LYS A 319 18.53 -1.28 19.08
N GLU A 320 17.82 -0.31 19.67
CA GLU A 320 16.80 0.47 18.95
C GLU A 320 17.41 1.20 17.75
N ASP A 321 18.56 1.84 17.95
CA ASP A 321 19.27 2.58 16.90
C ASP A 321 19.80 1.63 15.82
N GLN A 322 20.31 0.45 16.19
CA GLN A 322 20.73 -0.59 15.26
C GLN A 322 19.53 -1.12 14.45
N GLN A 323 18.36 -1.34 15.06
CA GLN A 323 17.16 -1.77 14.35
C GLN A 323 16.66 -0.71 13.36
N PHE A 324 16.64 0.56 13.77
CA PHE A 324 16.32 1.69 12.89
C PHE A 324 17.26 1.72 11.68
N MET A 325 18.56 1.56 11.93
CA MET A 325 19.58 1.53 10.89
C MET A 325 19.40 0.36 9.92
N LEU A 326 19.25 -0.87 10.42
CA LEU A 326 19.05 -2.07 9.61
C LEU A 326 17.78 -1.99 8.74
N LYS A 327 16.71 -1.35 9.23
CA LYS A 327 15.49 -1.11 8.46
C LYS A 327 15.73 -0.21 7.24
N LYS A 328 16.71 0.69 7.29
CA LYS A 328 17.05 1.61 6.19
C LYS A 328 18.12 1.02 5.26
N CYS A 329 19.04 0.20 5.78
CA CYS A 329 20.17 -0.34 5.01
C CYS A 329 19.79 -1.05 3.70
N SER A 330 18.69 -1.80 3.66
CA SER A 330 18.29 -2.51 2.43
C SER A 330 17.97 -1.56 1.28
N ALA A 331 17.22 -0.49 1.56
CA ALA A 331 16.90 0.54 0.58
C ALA A 331 18.15 1.33 0.17
N LEU A 332 18.99 1.68 1.15
CA LEU A 332 20.25 2.39 0.91
C LEU A 332 21.25 1.61 0.05
N LEU A 333 21.36 0.30 0.27
CA LEU A 333 22.21 -0.55 -0.55
C LEU A 333 21.66 -0.70 -1.97
N GLN A 334 20.33 -0.77 -2.11
CA GLN A 334 19.70 -0.76 -3.43
C GLN A 334 19.97 0.54 -4.19
N GLU A 335 19.91 1.69 -3.52
CA GLU A 335 20.26 2.97 -4.15
C GLU A 335 21.74 3.01 -4.54
N MET A 336 22.63 2.48 -3.70
CA MET A 336 24.05 2.40 -4.04
C MET A 336 24.29 1.51 -5.27
N VAL A 337 23.56 0.40 -5.40
CA VAL A 337 23.55 -0.42 -6.63
C VAL A 337 23.06 0.39 -7.82
N ASN A 338 21.95 1.13 -7.68
CA ASN A 338 21.40 1.97 -8.75
C ASN A 338 22.39 3.05 -9.19
N VAL A 339 23.04 3.74 -8.25
CA VAL A 339 24.08 4.75 -8.52
C VAL A 339 25.26 4.15 -9.28
N ILE A 340 25.76 2.97 -8.85
CA ILE A 340 26.86 2.29 -9.55
C ILE A 340 26.44 1.94 -10.98
N CYS A 341 25.24 1.38 -11.18
CA CYS A 341 24.71 1.04 -12.51
C CYS A 341 24.55 2.28 -13.41
N GLN A 342 23.98 3.36 -12.88
CA GLN A 342 23.82 4.63 -13.62
C GLN A 342 25.18 5.19 -14.05
N LEU A 343 26.18 5.19 -13.18
CA LEU A 343 27.53 5.64 -13.51
C LEU A 343 28.19 4.75 -14.57
N ILE A 344 27.95 3.44 -14.57
CA ILE A 344 28.42 2.54 -15.63
C ILE A 344 27.77 2.88 -16.97
N ILE A 345 26.45 3.12 -16.98
CA ILE A 345 25.71 3.48 -18.20
C ILE A 345 26.23 4.82 -18.74
N MET A 346 26.34 5.84 -17.89
CA MET A 346 26.85 7.17 -18.26
C MET A 346 28.28 7.12 -18.81
N ALA A 347 29.14 6.27 -18.23
CA ALA A 347 30.51 6.06 -18.70
C ALA A 347 30.58 5.37 -20.06
N ARG A 348 29.57 4.56 -20.42
CA ARG A 348 29.51 3.85 -21.71
C ARG A 348 28.80 4.64 -22.80
N SER A 349 27.88 5.54 -22.44
CA SER A 349 27.10 6.33 -23.40
C SER A 349 27.84 7.59 -23.87
N ARG A 350 28.79 8.12 -23.08
CA ARG A 350 29.60 9.27 -23.49
C ARG A 350 30.79 8.80 -24.31
N GLU A 351 30.90 9.31 -25.54
CA GLU A 351 32.09 9.13 -26.40
C GLU A 351 33.34 9.81 -25.81
N GLU A 352 33.16 10.78 -24.91
CA GLU A 352 34.24 11.50 -24.23
C GLU A 352 34.91 10.65 -23.14
N ARG A 353 36.19 10.36 -23.34
CA ARG A 353 37.04 9.39 -22.61
C ARG A 353 37.33 9.69 -21.13
N GLU A 354 36.71 10.70 -20.52
CA GLU A 354 37.11 11.16 -19.18
C GLU A 354 36.47 10.34 -18.04
N LEU A 355 35.23 9.86 -18.23
CA LEU A 355 34.51 9.10 -17.20
C LEU A 355 34.85 7.62 -17.29
N ARG A 356 35.79 7.15 -16.47
CA ARG A 356 36.04 5.70 -16.33
C ARG A 356 34.94 5.05 -15.49
N PRO A 357 34.36 3.93 -15.93
CA PRO A 357 33.29 3.26 -15.20
C PRO A 357 33.79 2.71 -13.85
N PRO A 358 32.93 2.66 -12.81
CA PRO A 358 33.23 1.93 -11.59
C PRO A 358 33.37 0.43 -11.89
N SER A 359 34.10 -0.29 -11.04
CA SER A 359 34.37 -1.71 -11.25
C SER A 359 33.14 -2.56 -10.97
N LEU A 360 32.98 -3.64 -11.75
CA LEU A 360 31.93 -4.65 -11.49
C LEU A 360 32.09 -5.30 -10.10
N SER A 361 33.33 -5.39 -9.59
CA SER A 361 33.61 -5.86 -8.23
C SER A 361 32.95 -5.00 -7.16
N SER A 362 32.86 -3.68 -7.36
CA SER A 362 32.17 -2.78 -6.42
C SER A 362 30.67 -3.07 -6.38
N LEU A 363 30.07 -3.33 -7.55
CA LEU A 363 28.66 -3.72 -7.66
C LEU A 363 28.42 -5.06 -6.96
N GLU A 364 29.26 -6.06 -7.23
CA GLU A 364 29.19 -7.37 -6.59
C GLU A 364 29.35 -7.29 -5.07
N ASN A 365 30.30 -6.48 -4.58
CA ASN A 365 30.48 -6.23 -3.15
C ASN A 365 29.25 -5.57 -2.53
N CYS A 366 28.58 -4.65 -3.24
CA CYS A 366 27.34 -4.03 -2.79
C CYS A 366 26.21 -5.05 -2.64
N MET A 367 26.03 -5.92 -3.63
CA MET A 367 25.05 -7.00 -3.57
C MET A 367 25.37 -8.01 -2.44
N LYS A 368 26.65 -8.34 -2.24
CA LYS A 368 27.10 -9.18 -1.12
C LYS A 368 26.82 -8.51 0.24
N LEU A 369 27.08 -7.21 0.37
CA LEU A 369 26.81 -6.48 1.61
C LEU A 369 25.32 -6.45 1.94
N SER A 370 24.44 -6.41 0.94
CA SER A 370 22.99 -6.53 1.12
C SER A 370 22.63 -7.88 1.76
N GLN A 371 23.15 -8.98 1.22
CA GLN A 371 22.95 -10.32 1.77
C GLN A 371 23.54 -10.46 3.19
N MET A 372 24.74 -9.93 3.41
CA MET A 372 25.43 -9.92 4.70
C MET A 372 24.65 -9.15 5.77
N THR A 373 24.08 -8.00 5.42
CA THR A 373 23.30 -7.17 6.34
C THR A 373 21.99 -7.85 6.72
N VAL A 374 21.31 -8.50 5.77
CA VAL A 374 20.07 -9.25 6.03
C VAL A 374 20.33 -10.48 6.90
N GLN A 375 21.40 -11.22 6.64
CA GLN A 375 21.74 -12.46 7.38
C GLN A 375 22.54 -12.22 8.68
N GLY A 376 23.07 -11.01 8.88
CA GLY A 376 23.96 -10.68 9.99
C GLY A 376 25.23 -11.52 9.97
N LEU A 377 25.96 -11.50 8.85
CA LEU A 377 27.16 -12.32 8.64
C LEU A 377 28.29 -11.54 7.98
N GLN A 378 29.53 -11.82 8.40
CA GLN A 378 30.74 -11.30 7.74
C GLN A 378 31.08 -12.12 6.47
N GLN A 379 31.76 -11.47 5.53
CA GLN A 379 32.10 -12.04 4.21
C GLN A 379 32.90 -13.35 4.26
N PHE A 380 33.78 -13.49 5.25
CA PHE A 380 34.71 -14.63 5.36
C PHE A 380 34.18 -15.77 6.25
N LYS A 381 32.98 -15.61 6.82
CA LYS A 381 32.35 -16.62 7.69
C LYS A 381 31.60 -17.64 6.82
N SER A 382 31.44 -18.86 7.35
CA SER A 382 30.79 -19.95 6.61
C SER A 382 29.30 -19.66 6.37
N PRO A 383 28.75 -19.97 5.17
CA PRO A 383 27.33 -19.81 4.86
C PRO A 383 26.40 -20.60 5.77
N LEU A 384 26.89 -21.66 6.42
CA LEU A 384 26.09 -22.48 7.34
C LEU A 384 25.59 -21.70 8.56
N LEU A 385 26.27 -20.61 8.93
CA LEU A 385 25.83 -19.73 10.03
C LEU A 385 24.55 -18.95 9.70
N GLN A 386 24.02 -19.03 8.46
CA GLN A 386 22.69 -18.52 8.11
C GLN A 386 21.56 -19.34 8.75
N LEU A 387 21.84 -20.59 9.12
CA LEU A 387 20.86 -21.47 9.74
C LEU A 387 20.67 -21.12 11.22
N PRO A 388 19.44 -21.25 11.75
CA PRO A 388 19.18 -21.00 13.17
C PRO A 388 19.92 -22.04 14.03
N PHE A 389 20.24 -21.66 15.27
CA PHE A 389 20.88 -22.53 16.28
C PHE A 389 22.31 -23.00 15.95
N ILE A 390 22.89 -22.59 14.82
CA ILE A 390 24.30 -22.85 14.50
C ILE A 390 25.15 -21.66 14.93
N GLU A 391 26.04 -21.92 15.87
CA GLU A 391 27.03 -20.98 16.39
C GLU A 391 28.44 -21.35 15.89
N GLU A 392 29.42 -20.49 16.13
CA GLU A 392 30.80 -20.71 15.65
C GLU A 392 31.44 -21.96 16.25
N ASP A 393 31.08 -22.31 17.49
CA ASP A 393 31.59 -23.51 18.18
C ASP A 393 31.04 -24.80 17.55
N HIS A 394 29.76 -24.78 17.17
CA HIS A 394 29.11 -25.88 16.47
C HIS A 394 29.70 -26.08 15.07
N LEU A 395 30.09 -25.00 14.40
CA LEU A 395 30.63 -25.05 13.04
C LEU A 395 31.92 -25.86 12.94
N ARG A 396 32.78 -25.81 13.97
CA ARG A 396 34.01 -26.64 14.01
C ARG A 396 33.66 -28.13 13.99
N ARG A 397 32.65 -28.54 14.75
CA ARG A 397 32.18 -29.93 14.79
C ARG A 397 31.58 -30.39 13.45
N VAL A 398 30.80 -29.51 12.82
CA VAL A 398 30.11 -29.79 11.55
C VAL A 398 31.08 -29.79 10.36
N SER A 399 31.94 -28.79 10.26
CA SER A 399 32.84 -28.61 9.11
C SER A 399 34.08 -29.51 9.17
N SER A 400 34.54 -29.90 10.36
CA SER A 400 35.70 -30.78 10.55
C SER A 400 35.30 -32.26 10.73
N HIS A 401 34.05 -32.61 10.43
CA HIS A 401 33.60 -33.99 10.53
C HIS A 401 34.35 -34.87 9.52
N LYS A 402 35.01 -35.95 10.01
CA LYS A 402 35.91 -36.80 9.20
C LYS A 402 35.24 -37.39 7.96
N LYS A 403 33.94 -37.72 8.05
CA LYS A 403 33.16 -38.37 6.98
C LYS A 403 32.51 -37.39 6.00
N PHE A 404 32.20 -36.16 6.43
CA PHE A 404 31.35 -35.25 5.66
C PHE A 404 32.01 -33.87 5.59
N LYS A 405 32.50 -33.48 4.40
CA LYS A 405 33.12 -32.17 4.16
C LYS A 405 32.07 -31.17 3.68
N ILE A 406 31.34 -30.56 4.61
CA ILE A 406 30.22 -29.66 4.31
C ILE A 406 30.75 -28.22 4.24
N LYS A 407 30.59 -27.55 3.10
CA LYS A 407 30.98 -26.14 2.93
C LYS A 407 29.78 -25.25 2.60
N SER A 408 28.79 -25.79 1.91
CA SER A 408 27.62 -25.06 1.46
C SER A 408 26.33 -25.59 2.10
N ILE A 409 25.28 -24.76 2.09
CA ILE A 409 23.94 -25.20 2.50
C ILE A 409 23.44 -26.32 1.57
N ARG A 410 23.81 -26.31 0.28
CA ARG A 410 23.43 -27.37 -0.68
C ARG A 410 24.02 -28.72 -0.28
N ASP A 411 25.28 -28.74 0.16
CA ASP A 411 25.95 -29.95 0.64
C ASP A 411 25.25 -30.53 1.86
N LEU A 412 24.68 -29.67 2.72
CA LEU A 412 23.95 -30.11 3.90
C LEU A 412 22.63 -30.78 3.51
N VAL A 413 21.96 -30.28 2.48
CA VAL A 413 20.64 -30.81 2.12
C VAL A 413 20.71 -32.08 1.27
N SER A 414 21.80 -32.31 0.53
CA SER A 414 22.03 -33.55 -0.20
C SER A 414 22.29 -34.77 0.69
N MET A 415 22.53 -34.58 1.98
CA MET A 415 22.78 -35.66 2.93
C MET A 415 21.50 -36.45 3.29
N LYS A 416 21.66 -37.76 3.52
CA LYS A 416 20.60 -38.61 4.06
C LYS A 416 20.11 -38.09 5.42
N GLU A 417 18.84 -38.28 5.73
CA GLU A 417 18.22 -37.79 6.97
C GLU A 417 18.94 -38.30 8.23
N SER A 418 19.35 -39.57 8.24
CA SER A 418 20.10 -40.19 9.35
C SER A 418 21.45 -39.53 9.58
N ASP A 419 22.18 -39.24 8.50
CA ASP A 419 23.48 -38.58 8.56
C ASP A 419 23.33 -37.13 9.02
N ARG A 420 22.30 -36.42 8.53
CA ARG A 420 21.98 -35.05 8.99
C ARG A 420 21.65 -35.01 10.47
N ARG A 421 20.84 -35.95 10.96
CA ARG A 421 20.48 -36.02 12.37
C ARG A 421 21.73 -36.27 13.22
N THR A 422 22.59 -37.21 12.81
CA THR A 422 23.85 -37.51 13.50
C THR A 422 24.74 -36.28 13.65
N LEU A 423 24.82 -35.48 12.59
CA LEU A 423 25.61 -34.24 12.58
C LEU A 423 25.06 -33.16 13.52
N PHE A 424 23.74 -33.12 13.68
CA PHE A 424 23.03 -32.19 14.57
C PHE A 424 22.54 -32.84 15.88
N ASN A 425 23.20 -33.91 16.34
CA ASN A 425 22.81 -34.61 17.58
C ASN A 425 22.85 -33.72 18.83
N PHE A 426 23.48 -32.56 18.77
CA PHE A 426 23.52 -31.58 19.87
C PHE A 426 22.26 -30.72 19.96
N LEU A 427 21.38 -30.74 18.96
CA LEU A 427 20.13 -29.98 18.95
C LEU A 427 18.97 -30.84 19.49
N GLU A 428 18.13 -30.21 20.30
CA GLU A 428 16.84 -30.76 20.70
C GLU A 428 15.91 -30.99 19.49
N ASP A 429 14.95 -31.90 19.63
CA ASP A 429 14.01 -32.26 18.54
C ASP A 429 13.28 -31.05 17.96
N ASN A 430 12.76 -30.17 18.82
CA ASN A 430 12.04 -28.97 18.39
C ASN A 430 12.94 -28.01 17.59
N SER A 431 14.18 -27.80 18.07
CA SER A 431 15.16 -26.90 17.43
C SER A 431 15.67 -27.49 16.11
N TYR A 432 15.82 -28.81 16.04
CA TYR A 432 16.16 -29.53 14.84
C TYR A 432 15.03 -29.46 13.79
N GLU A 433 13.77 -29.65 14.20
CA GLU A 433 12.61 -29.49 13.31
C GLU A 433 12.50 -28.07 12.74
N GLU A 434 12.73 -27.03 13.56
CA GLU A 434 12.75 -25.64 13.11
C GLU A 434 13.93 -25.39 12.14
N LEU A 435 15.12 -25.90 12.44
CA LEU A 435 16.29 -25.82 11.54
C LEU A 435 16.00 -26.47 10.19
N LEU A 436 15.42 -27.67 10.17
CA LEU A 436 15.05 -28.35 8.94
C LEU A 436 13.96 -27.59 8.18
N ALA A 437 12.96 -27.04 8.87
CA ALA A 437 11.92 -26.23 8.24
C ALA A 437 12.51 -24.99 7.54
N VAL A 438 13.47 -24.31 8.18
CA VAL A 438 14.22 -23.22 7.57
C VAL A 438 15.04 -23.71 6.38
N LEU A 439 15.78 -24.80 6.53
CA LEU A 439 16.60 -25.40 5.48
C LEU A 439 15.78 -25.73 4.23
N GLY A 440 14.61 -26.33 4.40
CA GLY A 440 13.69 -26.67 3.30
C GLY A 440 13.06 -25.44 2.63
N SER A 441 12.94 -24.33 3.37
CA SER A 441 12.37 -23.06 2.86
C SER A 441 13.32 -22.23 1.98
N PHE A 442 14.62 -22.56 1.97
CA PHE A 442 15.58 -21.85 1.12
C PHE A 442 15.15 -21.94 -0.36
N PRO A 443 15.27 -20.85 -1.13
CA PRO A 443 14.97 -20.87 -2.56
C PRO A 443 16.11 -21.54 -3.33
N HIS A 444 15.76 -22.53 -4.15
CA HIS A 444 16.61 -23.04 -5.23
C HIS A 444 16.18 -22.36 -6.54
N ILE A 445 17.11 -21.67 -7.20
CA ILE A 445 16.81 -20.93 -8.43
C ILE A 445 17.62 -21.53 -9.56
N ASN A 446 16.92 -22.05 -10.57
CA ASN A 446 17.51 -22.46 -11.83
C ASN A 446 17.34 -21.33 -12.85
N MET A 447 18.42 -21.02 -13.57
CA MET A 447 18.48 -19.93 -14.53
C MET A 447 18.70 -20.52 -15.93
N GLU A 448 17.75 -20.29 -16.82
CA GLU A 448 17.86 -20.60 -18.25
C GLU A 448 17.99 -19.29 -19.02
N ILE A 449 19.04 -19.16 -19.83
CA ILE A 449 19.36 -17.94 -20.57
C ILE A 449 19.17 -18.23 -22.06
N LYS A 450 18.38 -17.39 -22.73
CA LYS A 450 18.18 -17.44 -24.18
C LYS A 450 18.38 -16.04 -24.76
N THR A 451 19.11 -15.93 -25.85
CA THR A 451 19.31 -14.67 -26.57
C THR A 451 18.50 -14.72 -27.86
N HIS A 452 17.74 -13.67 -28.15
CA HIS A 452 16.99 -13.56 -29.40
C HIS A 452 16.95 -12.10 -29.88
N VAL A 453 16.79 -11.92 -31.17
CA VAL A 453 16.51 -10.61 -31.79
C VAL A 453 15.00 -10.54 -31.99
N LEU A 454 14.35 -9.51 -31.44
CA LEU A 454 12.88 -9.41 -31.38
C LEU A 454 12.20 -9.13 -32.72
N ASP A 455 12.97 -8.78 -33.76
CA ASP A 455 12.46 -8.25 -35.03
C ASP A 455 12.91 -9.02 -36.30
N ASP A 456 13.69 -10.11 -36.16
CA ASP A 456 14.17 -10.92 -37.29
C ASP A 456 13.36 -12.23 -37.44
N GLU A 457 13.00 -12.60 -38.68
CA GLU A 457 12.34 -13.90 -38.97
C GLU A 457 13.20 -15.09 -38.49
N ASP A 458 14.52 -14.93 -38.50
CA ASP A 458 15.50 -15.85 -37.92
C ASP A 458 15.91 -15.39 -36.51
N SER A 459 15.01 -15.49 -35.53
CA SER A 459 15.23 -15.07 -34.13
C SER A 459 16.52 -15.57 -33.46
N ASN A 460 17.14 -16.64 -33.98
CA ASN A 460 18.39 -17.24 -33.47
C ASN A 460 19.67 -16.72 -34.15
N LYS A 461 19.58 -15.89 -35.20
CA LYS A 461 20.75 -15.39 -35.93
C LYS A 461 21.07 -13.96 -35.49
N ILE A 462 22.14 -13.79 -34.71
CA ILE A 462 22.57 -12.48 -34.23
C ILE A 462 23.43 -11.79 -35.30
N THR A 463 22.97 -10.64 -35.79
CA THR A 463 23.68 -9.80 -36.78
C THR A 463 24.36 -8.60 -36.11
N VAL A 464 25.43 -8.08 -36.73
CA VAL A 464 26.16 -6.92 -36.21
C VAL A 464 25.26 -5.68 -36.23
N GLY A 465 25.19 -4.96 -35.11
CA GLY A 465 24.35 -3.77 -34.97
C GLY A 465 22.91 -4.06 -34.55
N SER A 466 22.49 -5.33 -34.48
CA SER A 466 21.15 -5.70 -33.98
C SER A 466 21.02 -5.51 -32.47
N LEU A 467 19.81 -5.17 -32.02
CA LEU A 467 19.46 -5.12 -30.60
C LEU A 467 19.18 -6.53 -30.10
N VAL A 468 20.15 -7.11 -29.39
CA VAL A 468 20.02 -8.45 -28.81
C VAL A 468 19.29 -8.38 -27.48
N THR A 469 18.18 -9.10 -27.37
CA THR A 469 17.43 -9.25 -26.12
C THR A 469 17.84 -10.54 -25.41
N VAL A 470 18.25 -10.41 -24.14
CA VAL A 470 18.60 -11.56 -23.28
C VAL A 470 17.38 -11.93 -22.45
N LEU A 471 16.70 -13.02 -22.82
CA LEU A 471 15.63 -13.61 -22.05
C LEU A 471 16.21 -14.50 -20.94
N VAL A 472 15.98 -14.13 -19.69
CA VAL A 472 16.38 -14.90 -18.52
C VAL A 472 15.13 -15.51 -17.87
N VAL A 473 14.99 -16.82 -17.96
CA VAL A 473 13.92 -17.58 -17.31
C VAL A 473 14.43 -18.12 -15.98
N LEU A 474 13.88 -17.61 -14.88
CA LEU A 474 14.20 -18.07 -13.52
C LEU A 474 13.09 -19.01 -13.02
N LYS A 475 13.43 -20.28 -12.78
CA LYS A 475 12.55 -21.25 -12.14
C LYS A 475 12.91 -21.34 -10.66
N ARG A 476 12.02 -20.85 -9.79
CA ARG A 476 12.17 -20.95 -8.33
C ARG A 476 11.49 -22.20 -7.81
N GLN A 477 12.24 -23.03 -7.10
CA GLN A 477 11.76 -24.19 -6.36
C GLN A 477 12.16 -24.03 -4.89
N THR A 478 11.43 -24.69 -3.98
CA THR A 478 11.91 -24.80 -2.60
C THR A 478 13.00 -25.86 -2.54
N MET A 479 13.96 -25.69 -1.63
CA MET A 479 14.95 -26.72 -1.38
C MET A 479 14.25 -28.06 -1.10
N ALA A 480 13.25 -28.10 -0.22
CA ALA A 480 12.49 -29.33 0.08
C ALA A 480 12.00 -30.12 -1.16
N GLU A 481 11.41 -29.43 -2.15
CA GLU A 481 10.90 -30.05 -3.39
C GLU A 481 11.98 -30.68 -4.27
N VAL A 482 13.17 -30.08 -4.31
CA VAL A 482 14.30 -30.59 -5.08
C VAL A 482 14.77 -31.92 -4.49
N PHE A 483 14.83 -32.01 -3.15
CA PHE A 483 15.32 -33.20 -2.46
C PHE A 483 14.34 -34.37 -2.45
N GLU A 484 13.03 -34.11 -2.37
CA GLU A 484 12.03 -35.19 -2.49
C GLU A 484 12.12 -35.86 -3.86
N LYS A 485 12.40 -35.08 -4.91
CA LYS A 485 12.62 -35.61 -6.26
C LYS A 485 13.92 -36.39 -6.35
N GLU A 486 15.06 -35.82 -5.95
CA GLU A 486 16.37 -36.47 -6.04
C GLU A 486 16.44 -37.78 -5.22
N GLN A 487 15.84 -37.83 -4.03
CA GLN A 487 15.78 -39.07 -3.24
C GLN A 487 14.88 -40.13 -3.88
N SER A 488 13.80 -39.73 -4.56
CA SER A 488 12.94 -40.67 -5.28
C SER A 488 13.62 -41.27 -6.51
N THR A 489 14.46 -40.51 -7.23
CA THR A 489 15.23 -41.01 -8.38
C THR A 489 16.35 -41.95 -7.95
N CYS A 490 17.13 -41.61 -6.92
CA CYS A 490 18.19 -42.49 -6.41
C CYS A 490 17.64 -43.80 -5.81
N SER A 491 16.42 -43.79 -5.26
CA SER A 491 15.80 -45.01 -4.72
C SER A 491 15.28 -45.95 -5.81
N ALA A 492 15.13 -45.47 -7.05
CA ALA A 492 14.68 -46.26 -8.20
C ALA A 492 15.84 -46.96 -8.93
N GLU A 493 17.07 -46.42 -8.83
CA GLU A 493 18.26 -46.99 -9.48
C GLU A 493 18.95 -48.09 -8.64
N ASP A 494 18.68 -48.16 -7.33
CA ASP A 494 19.29 -49.14 -6.40
C ASP A 494 18.46 -50.43 -6.19
N GLN A 495 17.41 -50.69 -6.98
CA GLN A 495 16.64 -51.95 -6.90
C GLN A 495 17.08 -52.95 -7.98
N PRO A 496 17.52 -54.18 -7.62
CA PRO A 496 17.65 -55.23 -8.61
C PRO A 496 16.26 -55.62 -9.13
N VAL A 497 16.17 -55.89 -10.43
CA VAL A 497 14.97 -56.42 -11.08
C VAL A 497 14.74 -57.84 -10.56
N ASP A 498 13.83 -58.01 -9.62
CA ASP A 498 13.26 -59.31 -9.28
C ASP A 498 11.79 -59.34 -9.73
N GLU A 499 11.54 -60.12 -10.79
CA GLU A 499 10.21 -60.52 -11.19
C GLU A 499 9.64 -61.49 -10.14
N ASN A 500 8.79 -60.97 -9.23
CA ASN A 500 7.59 -61.59 -8.66
C ASN A 500 7.33 -61.06 -7.25
N GLN A 501 6.43 -60.07 -7.14
CA GLN A 501 5.35 -60.01 -6.14
C GLN A 501 4.65 -58.65 -6.23
N VAL A 502 3.45 -58.67 -6.81
CA VAL A 502 2.49 -57.58 -6.70
C VAL A 502 1.81 -57.72 -5.34
N GLU A 503 2.16 -56.86 -4.38
CA GLU A 503 1.21 -56.15 -3.50
C GLU A 503 1.93 -55.31 -2.42
N GLY A 504 1.75 -53.98 -2.49
CA GLY A 504 1.59 -53.14 -1.30
C GLY A 504 2.83 -52.53 -0.61
N CYS A 505 3.78 -51.95 -1.36
CA CYS A 505 4.84 -51.13 -0.73
C CYS A 505 4.25 -49.81 -0.18
N LYS A 506 4.11 -49.72 1.16
CA LYS A 506 3.80 -48.48 1.87
C LYS A 506 4.98 -47.51 1.69
N THR A 507 4.78 -46.49 0.88
CA THR A 507 5.65 -45.31 0.77
C THR A 507 5.93 -44.73 2.16
N LYS A 508 7.19 -44.81 2.60
CA LYS A 508 7.67 -44.02 3.75
C LYS A 508 7.51 -42.55 3.40
N LYS A 509 6.85 -41.82 4.29
CA LYS A 509 6.52 -40.40 4.13
C LYS A 509 7.80 -39.56 4.11
N GLY A 510 8.23 -39.18 2.90
CA GLY A 510 9.07 -38.00 2.69
C GLY A 510 8.33 -36.75 3.14
N TRP A 511 9.08 -35.84 3.75
CA TRP A 511 8.79 -34.45 4.15
C TRP A 511 7.33 -33.95 4.14
N GLN A 512 6.39 -34.68 4.74
CA GLN A 512 5.02 -34.21 4.91
C GLN A 512 4.68 -33.94 6.38
N GLN A 513 4.43 -32.66 6.62
CA GLN A 513 3.85 -32.04 7.81
C GLN A 513 2.84 -32.95 8.54
N LYS A 514 3.09 -33.20 9.83
CA LYS A 514 2.07 -33.66 10.77
C LYS A 514 1.08 -32.52 11.07
N ASN A 515 0.25 -32.14 10.11
CA ASN A 515 -0.96 -31.38 10.40
C ASN A 515 -2.04 -32.34 10.90
N LYS A 516 -2.23 -32.40 12.23
CA LYS A 516 -3.40 -33.03 12.85
C LYS A 516 -4.65 -32.19 12.53
N THR A 517 -5.35 -32.52 11.44
CA THR A 517 -6.75 -32.16 11.27
C THR A 517 -7.63 -33.28 11.83
N ALA A 518 -8.41 -32.95 12.86
CA ALA A 518 -9.42 -33.83 13.41
C ALA A 518 -10.52 -34.08 12.36
N LYS A 519 -10.60 -35.31 11.85
CA LYS A 519 -11.66 -35.77 10.95
C LYS A 519 -12.94 -36.00 11.78
N LYS A 520 -13.92 -35.09 11.70
CA LYS A 520 -15.31 -35.39 12.06
C LYS A 520 -15.91 -36.25 10.95
N SER A 521 -16.39 -37.43 11.31
CA SER A 521 -17.11 -38.35 10.43
C SER A 521 -18.54 -37.87 10.21
N SER A 522 -18.92 -37.61 8.96
CA SER A 522 -20.32 -37.52 8.54
C SER A 522 -20.71 -38.82 7.82
N LYS A 523 -21.61 -39.60 8.44
CA LYS A 523 -22.25 -40.77 7.83
C LYS A 523 -23.27 -40.29 6.79
N SER A 524 -23.04 -40.59 5.51
CA SER A 524 -24.07 -40.50 4.47
C SER A 524 -24.84 -41.83 4.39
N LYS A 525 -26.15 -41.78 4.67
CA LYS A 525 -27.08 -42.90 4.43
C LYS A 525 -27.58 -42.82 2.99
N LYS A 526 -27.15 -43.77 2.13
CA LYS A 526 -27.81 -44.09 0.85
C LYS A 526 -29.18 -44.73 1.13
N LYS A 527 -30.28 -44.11 0.67
CA LYS A 527 -31.61 -44.73 0.58
C LYS A 527 -31.73 -45.50 -0.73
N LYS A 528 -32.11 -46.79 -0.66
CA LYS A 528 -32.58 -47.62 -1.79
C LYS A 528 -34.06 -47.30 -2.11
N PRO A 529 -34.53 -47.45 -3.36
CA PRO A 529 -35.93 -47.28 -3.71
C PRO A 529 -36.75 -48.56 -3.40
N PRO A 530 -38.04 -48.47 -3.07
CA PRO A 530 -38.89 -49.64 -2.91
C PRO A 530 -39.51 -50.09 -4.24
N LYS A 531 -39.58 -51.41 -4.42
CA LYS A 531 -40.29 -52.10 -5.51
C LYS A 531 -41.82 -51.97 -5.31
N LYS A 532 -42.54 -51.75 -6.40
CA LYS A 532 -44.01 -51.88 -6.53
C LYS A 532 -44.48 -53.31 -6.24
N LYS A 533 -45.65 -53.45 -5.62
CA LYS A 533 -46.66 -54.52 -5.85
C LYS A 533 -47.97 -54.18 -5.13
N LYS A 534 -48.93 -53.57 -5.83
CA LYS A 534 -50.18 -54.18 -6.32
C LYS A 534 -50.83 -53.19 -7.28
#